data_AF-A0A7X4BYH9-F1
#
_entry.id   AF-A0A7X4BYH9-F1
#
_cell.length_a   1.000
_cell.length_b   1.000
_cell.length_c   1.000
_cell.angle_alpha   90.00
_cell.angle_beta   90.00
_cell.angle_gamma   90.00
#
_symmetry.space_group_name_H-M   'P 1'
#
loop_
_entity.id
_entity.type
_entity.pdbx_description
1 polymer ?
#
loop_
_entity_poly.entity_id
_entity_poly.type
_entity_poly.pdbx_seq_one_letter_code
_entity_poly.pdbx_strand_id
1 'polypeptide(L)' 'MLSAHGFEEVRRRGSHVVMQKADPDGTTTAPVPDHAELRIGTLMSIIRQSGVPRSEFE' A
#
# COMPACT_ATOMS: atom_id res chain seq x y z
N MET A 1 6.60 4.70 -4.05
CA MET A 1 5.64 4.76 -2.91
C MET A 1 4.21 4.76 -3.44
N LEU A 2 3.28 4.05 -2.80
CA LEU A 2 1.92 3.75 -3.33
C LEU A 2 1.12 4.96 -3.84
N SER A 3 1.31 6.15 -3.26
CA SER A 3 0.70 7.39 -3.74
C SER A 3 1.03 7.72 -5.20
N ALA A 4 2.22 7.37 -5.67
CA ALA A 4 2.62 7.52 -7.07
C ALA A 4 1.85 6.59 -8.02
N HIS A 5 1.19 5.57 -7.48
CA HIS A 5 0.42 4.57 -8.23
C HIS A 5 -1.10 4.82 -8.12
N GLY A 6 -1.51 6.03 -7.74
CA GLY A 6 -2.92 6.41 -7.64
C GLY A 6 -3.62 5.90 -6.40
N PHE A 7 -2.87 5.44 -5.39
CA PHE A 7 -3.43 5.13 -4.09
C PHE A 7 -3.57 6.41 -3.24
N GLU A 8 -4.70 6.56 -2.59
CA GLU A 8 -5.00 7.64 -1.67
C GLU A 8 -5.14 7.12 -0.24
N GLU A 9 -4.70 7.93 0.73
CA GLU A 9 -4.90 7.61 2.14
C GLU A 9 -6.37 7.80 2.53
N VAL A 10 -7.02 6.73 2.97
CA VAL A 10 -8.44 6.77 3.39
C VAL A 10 -8.63 6.66 4.89
N ARG A 11 -7.61 6.14 5.60
CA ARG A 11 -7.65 6.00 7.07
C ARG A 11 -6.26 5.90 7.66
N ARG A 12 -6.06 6.51 8.81
CA ARG A 12 -4.85 6.37 9.63
C ARG A 12 -5.19 6.06 11.08
N ARG A 13 -4.48 5.11 11.68
CA ARG A 13 -4.51 4.82 13.11
C ARG A 13 -3.08 4.63 13.62
N GLY A 14 -2.52 5.68 14.23
CA GLY A 14 -1.10 5.70 14.59
C GLY A 14 -0.23 5.54 13.36
N SER A 15 0.70 4.59 13.39
CA SER A 15 1.58 4.25 12.27
C SER A 15 0.97 3.28 11.25
N HIS A 16 -0.33 2.98 11.31
CA HIS A 16 -0.98 2.14 10.30
C HIS A 16 -1.87 3.00 9.42
N VAL A 17 -1.51 3.07 8.14
CA VAL A 17 -2.26 3.77 7.09
C VAL A 17 -3.01 2.76 6.25
N VAL A 18 -4.21 3.09 5.83
CA VAL A 18 -4.96 2.33 4.82
C VAL A 18 -4.97 3.19 3.56
N MET A 19 -4.43 2.62 2.49
CA MET A 19 -4.38 3.23 1.18
C MET A 19 -5.41 2.55 0.27
N GLN A 20 -6.12 3.32 -0.56
CA GLN A 20 -7.06 2.79 -1.54
C GLN A 20 -6.83 3.37 -2.93
N LYS A 21 -7.00 2.54 -3.95
CA LYS A 21 -7.03 2.94 -5.36
C LYS A 21 -8.36 2.48 -5.94
N ALA A 22 -9.13 3.41 -6.50
CA ALA A 22 -10.34 3.09 -7.24
C ALA A 22 -10.01 2.96 -8.73
N ASP A 23 -10.44 1.86 -9.33
CA ASP A 23 -10.32 1.56 -10.75
C ASP A 23 -11.73 1.18 -11.29
N PRO A 24 -11.95 1.15 -12.61
CA PRO A 24 -13.26 0.77 -13.18
C PRO A 24 -13.78 -0.59 -12.73
N ASP A 25 -12.87 -1.51 -12.38
CA ASP A 25 -13.17 -2.87 -11.97
C ASP A 25 -13.37 -3.04 -10.45
N GLY A 26 -13.14 -1.99 -9.66
CA GLY A 26 -13.34 -2.02 -8.21
C GLY A 26 -12.36 -1.16 -7.40
N THR A 27 -12.25 -1.43 -6.11
CA THR A 27 -11.36 -0.69 -5.20
C THR A 27 -10.31 -1.62 -4.60
N THR A 28 -9.03 -1.32 -4.86
CA THR A 28 -7.90 -1.99 -4.25
C THR A 28 -7.58 -1.33 -2.92
N THR A 29 -7.53 -2.10 -1.83
CA THR A 29 -7.18 -1.60 -0.49
C THR A 29 -5.88 -2.24 -0.02
N ALA A 30 -4.92 -1.43 0.42
CA ALA A 30 -3.63 -1.90 0.95
C ALA A 30 -3.31 -1.23 2.31
N PRO A 31 -3.10 -2.01 3.39
CA PRO A 31 -2.60 -1.46 4.64
C PRO A 31 -1.10 -1.18 4.50
N VAL A 32 -0.70 0.07 4.74
CA VAL A 32 0.68 0.54 4.67
C VAL A 32 1.12 0.96 6.07
N PRO A 33 2.07 0.23 6.67
CA PRO A 33 2.69 0.67 7.90
C PRO A 33 3.62 1.86 7.61
N ASP A 34 3.43 2.93 8.37
CA ASP A 34 4.22 4.17 8.35
C ASP A 34 5.41 4.03 9.31
N HIS A 35 6.41 3.26 8.87
CA HIS A 35 7.68 3.10 9.57
C HIS A 35 8.79 3.00 8.52
N ALA A 36 9.98 3.50 8.87
CA ALA A 36 11.14 3.49 7.98
C ALA A 36 11.61 2.06 7.62
N GLU A 37 11.34 1.08 8.49
CA GLU A 37 11.72 -0.31 8.27
C GLU A 37 10.48 -1.22 8.29
N LEU A 38 10.27 -1.93 7.18
CA LEU A 38 9.18 -2.88 7.02
C LEU A 38 9.75 -4.29 7.08
N ARG A 39 9.11 -5.15 7.89
CA ARG A 39 9.40 -6.59 7.83
C ARG A 39 9.12 -7.10 6.41
N ILE A 40 9.98 -7.97 5.89
CA ILE A 40 9.85 -8.53 4.53
C ILE A 40 8.45 -9.13 4.29
N GLY A 41 7.90 -9.86 5.28
CA GLY A 41 6.55 -10.42 5.17
C GLY A 41 5.46 -9.37 5.00
N THR A 42 5.60 -8.21 5.65
CA THR A 42 4.68 -7.09 5.51
C THR A 42 4.82 -6.44 4.13
N LEU A 43 6.05 -6.22 3.67
CA LEU A 43 6.31 -5.68 2.33
C LEU A 43 5.71 -6.58 1.24
N MET A 44 5.93 -7.90 1.32
CA MET A 44 5.38 -8.87 0.37
C MET A 44 3.84 -8.89 0.38
N SER A 45 3.24 -8.72 1.56
CA SER A 45 1.79 -8.61 1.68
C SER A 45 1.24 -7.36 0.98
N ILE A 46 1.94 -6.23 1.10
CA ILE A 46 1.58 -4.97 0.45
C ILE A 46 1.73 -5.08 -1.07
N ILE A 47 2.84 -5.63 -1.56
CA ILE A 47 3.07 -5.87 -2.99
C ILE A 47 1.93 -6.72 -3.58
N ARG A 48 1.59 -7.84 -2.91
CA ARG A 48 0.52 -8.73 -3.36
C ARG A 48 -0.86 -8.05 -3.37
N GLN A 49 -1.18 -7.28 -2.33
CA GLN A 49 -2.49 -6.63 -2.21
C GLN A 49 -2.64 -5.43 -3.14
N SER A 50 -1.58 -4.64 -3.33
CA SER A 50 -1.59 -3.45 -4.17
C SER A 50 -1.49 -3.76 -5.66
N GLY A 51 -0.96 -4.93 -6.03
CA GLY A 51 -0.69 -5.28 -7.43
C GLY A 51 0.46 -4.47 -8.04
N VAL A 52 1.14 -3.63 -7.26
CA VAL A 52 2.27 -2.81 -7.72
C VAL A 52 3.52 -3.69 -7.81
N PRO A 53 4.32 -3.58 -8.89
CA PRO A 53 5.56 -4.35 -9.04
C PRO A 53 6.51 -4.16 -7.86
N ARG A 54 7.20 -5.23 -7.45
CA ARG A 54 8.19 -5.18 -6.36
C ARG A 54 9.27 -4.12 -6.58
N SER A 55 9.68 -3.89 -7.82
CA SER A 55 10.68 -2.88 -8.20
C SER A 55 10.32 -1.45 -7.80
N GLU A 56 9.04 -1.17 -7.54
CA GLU A 56 8.56 0.14 -7.07
C GLU A 56 8.73 0.35 -5.55
N PHE A 57 9.20 -0.70 -4.86
CA PHE A 57 9.47 -0.71 -3.42
C PHE A 57 10.96 -0.93 -3.08
N GLU A 58 11.82 -1.02 -4.09
CA GLU A 58 13.29 -1.04 -3.95
C GLU A 58 13.85 0.38 -3.93
#